data_AF-A0A1F3A0F8-F1
#
_entry.id   AF-A0A1F3A0F8-F1
#
_cell.length_a   1.000
_cell.length_b   1.000
_cell.length_c   1.000
_cell.angle_alpha   90.00
_cell.angle_beta   90.00
_cell.angle_gamma   90.00
#
_symmetry.space_group_name_H-M   'P 1'
#
loop_
_entity.id
_entity.type
_entity.pdbx_description
1 polymer ?
#
loop_
_entity_poly.entity_id
_entity_poly.type
_entity_poly.pdbx_seq_one_letter_code
_entity_poly.pdbx_strand_id
1 'polypeptide(L)'
;MLSRLHRKAEALDHACLRAQGHPHDYAIRQELLSALEWDASFHPEHANPVIREVFQEVHDHSTDLLSRLQSADDPVAVPLPIAEIPSLRQRLAKLVHVLATRDGKPS
;
A
#
# COMPACT_ATOMS: atom_id res chain seq x y z
N MET A 1 8.70 -15.18 1.88
CA MET A 1 7.95 -14.35 0.91
C MET A 1 6.83 -13.59 1.60
N LEU A 2 5.88 -14.27 2.26
CA LEU A 2 4.74 -13.62 2.94
C LEU A 2 5.13 -12.70 4.09
N SER A 3 6.15 -13.03 4.87
CA SER A 3 6.68 -12.13 5.91
C SER A 3 7.37 -10.88 5.34
N ARG A 4 7.76 -10.87 4.05
CA ARG A 4 8.21 -9.66 3.36
C ARG A 4 7.01 -8.85 2.86
N LEU A 5 5.99 -9.52 2.31
CA LEU A 5 4.73 -8.89 1.92
C LEU A 5 4.02 -8.22 3.11
N HIS A 6 4.02 -8.87 4.28
CA HIS A 6 3.47 -8.33 5.51
C HIS A 6 4.17 -7.01 5.90
N ARG A 7 5.51 -7.03 6.01
CA ARG A 7 6.31 -5.83 6.30
C ARG A 7 6.13 -4.73 5.26
N LYS A 8 5.98 -5.10 3.98
CA LYS A 8 5.71 -4.14 2.90
C LYS A 8 4.34 -3.48 3.06
N ALA A 9 3.31 -4.25 3.40
CA ALA A 9 1.96 -3.74 3.65
C ALA A 9 1.92 -2.82 4.87
N GLU A 10 2.62 -3.17 5.97
CA GLU A 10 2.76 -2.30 7.14
C GLU A 10 3.49 -1.00 6.80
N ALA A 11 4.61 -1.07 6.08
CA ALA A 11 5.37 0.11 5.67
C ALA A 11 4.52 1.07 4.80
N LEU A 12 3.73 0.53 3.87
CA LEU A 12 2.82 1.32 3.06
C LEU A 12 1.67 1.93 3.89
N ASP A 13 1.11 1.21 4.87
CA ASP A 13 0.08 1.78 5.76
C ASP A 13 0.65 2.96 6.57
N HIS A 14 1.88 2.84 7.08
CA HIS A 14 2.57 3.91 7.77
C HIS A 14 2.81 5.13 6.87
N ALA A 15 3.29 4.92 5.64
CA ALA A 15 3.47 6.01 4.67
C ALA A 15 2.14 6.72 4.35
N CYS A 16 1.05 5.95 4.20
CA CYS A 16 -0.30 6.48 4.02
C CYS A 16 -0.75 7.35 5.20
N LEU A 17 -0.52 6.91 6.44
CA LEU A 17 -0.86 7.66 7.64
C LEU A 17 -0.08 8.98 7.73
N ARG A 18 1.21 8.97 7.41
CA ARG A 18 2.03 10.19 7.39
C ARG A 18 1.58 11.16 6.31
N ALA A 19 1.32 10.65 5.10
CA ALA A 19 0.79 11.42 3.98
C ALA A 19 -0.56 12.10 4.30
N GLN A 20 -1.43 11.42 5.06
CA GLN A 20 -2.69 11.99 5.50
C GLN A 20 -2.50 13.17 6.47
N GLY A 21 -1.48 13.11 7.34
CA GLY A 21 -1.15 14.20 8.27
C GLY A 21 -0.41 15.37 7.63
N HIS A 22 0.29 15.11 6.51
CA HIS A 22 1.19 16.08 5.87
C HIS A 22 0.98 16.15 4.34
N PRO A 23 -0.21 16.55 3.85
CA PRO A 23 -0.57 16.44 2.43
C PRO A 23 0.18 17.39 1.48
N HIS A 24 0.87 18.40 2.02
CA HIS A 24 1.69 19.37 1.28
C HIS A 24 3.19 19.13 1.45
N ASP A 25 3.59 18.14 2.24
CA ASP A 25 5.00 17.87 2.48
C ASP A 25 5.57 17.03 1.33
N TYR A 26 6.53 17.61 0.62
CA TYR A 26 7.16 16.98 -0.53
C TYR A 26 7.95 15.72 -0.13
N ALA A 27 8.65 15.72 1.01
CA ALA A 27 9.41 14.56 1.46
C ALA A 27 8.48 13.39 1.79
N ILE A 28 7.34 13.67 2.44
CA ILE A 28 6.32 12.66 2.73
C ILE A 28 5.66 12.15 1.44
N ARG A 29 5.44 13.01 0.45
CA ARG A 29 4.99 12.57 -0.88
C ARG A 29 5.98 11.60 -1.52
N GLN A 30 7.28 11.90 -1.50
CA GLN A 30 8.31 11.01 -2.06
C GLN A 30 8.41 9.69 -1.30
N GLU A 31 8.25 9.73 0.03
CA GLU A 31 8.14 8.53 0.88
C GLU A 31 6.94 7.67 0.45
N LEU A 32 5.76 8.28 0.26
CA LEU A 32 4.56 7.57 -0.20
C LEU A 32 4.74 6.99 -1.61
N LEU A 33 5.30 7.76 -2.55
CA LEU A 33 5.56 7.30 -3.92
C LEU A 33 6.45 6.05 -3.91
N SER A 34 7.55 6.09 -3.16
CA SER A 34 8.47 4.96 -3.00
C SER A 34 7.77 3.77 -2.33
N ALA A 35 6.89 4.03 -1.35
CA ALA A 35 6.15 3.00 -0.66
C ALA A 35 5.04 2.36 -1.53
N LEU A 36 4.56 3.04 -2.56
CA LEU A 36 3.55 2.51 -3.50
C LEU A 36 4.15 1.57 -4.55
N GLU A 37 5.48 1.58 -4.72
CA GLU A 37 6.15 0.67 -5.64
C GLU A 37 6.12 -0.77 -5.10
N TRP A 38 5.69 -1.70 -5.96
CA TRP A 38 5.66 -3.13 -5.67
C TRP A 38 6.68 -3.86 -6.54
N ASP A 39 7.63 -4.53 -5.90
CA ASP A 39 8.56 -5.44 -6.56
C ASP A 39 7.88 -6.78 -6.91
N ALA A 40 8.29 -7.40 -8.03
CA ALA A 40 7.76 -8.69 -8.48
C ALA A 40 7.88 -9.81 -7.43
N SER A 41 8.86 -9.71 -6.51
CA SER A 41 9.06 -10.65 -5.41
C SER A 41 7.96 -10.63 -4.33
N PHE A 42 7.02 -9.68 -4.37
CA PHE A 42 5.88 -9.63 -3.44
C PHE A 42 4.67 -10.43 -3.91
N HIS A 43 4.60 -10.86 -5.18
CA HIS A 43 3.42 -11.53 -5.75
C HIS A 43 3.14 -12.87 -5.08
N PRO A 44 2.04 -13.03 -4.33
CA PRO A 44 1.79 -14.23 -3.55
C PRO A 44 1.14 -15.33 -4.41
N GLU A 45 1.72 -15.68 -5.55
CA GLU A 45 1.14 -16.61 -6.55
C GLU A 45 0.78 -17.99 -5.96
N HIS A 46 1.61 -18.47 -5.03
CA HIS A 46 1.42 -19.73 -4.31
C HIS A 46 0.61 -19.60 -3.00
N ALA A 47 0.08 -18.41 -2.69
CA ALA A 47 -0.73 -18.22 -1.49
C ALA A 47 -2.18 -18.66 -1.69
N ASN A 48 -2.89 -18.80 -0.57
CA ASN A 48 -4.32 -19.05 -0.57
C ASN A 48 -5.06 -18.01 -1.45
N PRO A 49 -6.11 -18.41 -2.20
CA PRO A 49 -6.91 -17.51 -3.01
C PRO A 49 -7.31 -16.20 -2.33
N VAL A 50 -7.65 -16.23 -1.03
CA VAL A 50 -8.03 -15.03 -0.28
C VAL A 50 -6.87 -14.03 -0.18
N ILE A 51 -5.64 -14.51 0.09
CA ILE A 51 -4.45 -13.63 0.14
C ILE A 51 -4.16 -13.04 -1.23
N ARG A 52 -4.34 -13.84 -2.30
CA ARG A 52 -4.13 -13.38 -3.68
C ARG A 52 -5.13 -12.30 -4.09
N GLU A 53 -6.41 -12.51 -3.78
CA GLU A 53 -7.49 -11.56 -4.06
C GLU A 53 -7.26 -10.24 -3.32
N VAL A 54 -7.01 -10.30 -2.01
CA VAL A 54 -6.76 -9.10 -1.21
C VAL A 54 -5.47 -8.39 -1.61
N PHE A 55 -4.42 -9.14 -1.95
CA PHE A 55 -3.20 -8.55 -2.50
C PHE A 55 -3.48 -7.82 -3.81
N GLN A 56 -4.26 -8.42 -4.72
CA GLN A 56 -4.62 -7.78 -5.99
C GLN A 56 -5.40 -6.48 -5.76
N GLU A 57 -6.39 -6.48 -4.87
CA GLU A 57 -7.14 -5.27 -4.49
C GLU A 57 -6.21 -4.14 -4.01
N VAL A 58 -5.24 -4.46 -3.15
CA VAL A 58 -4.25 -3.52 -2.62
C VAL A 58 -3.31 -3.04 -3.73
N HIS A 59 -2.80 -3.96 -4.55
CA HIS A 59 -1.86 -3.67 -5.62
C HIS A 59 -2.49 -2.73 -6.67
N ASP A 60 -3.72 -3.01 -7.09
CA ASP A 60 -4.44 -2.21 -8.08
C ASP A 60 -4.71 -0.80 -7.57
N HIS A 61 -5.17 -0.66 -6.32
CA HIS A 61 -5.39 0.66 -5.71
C HIS A 61 -4.07 1.42 -5.51
N SER A 62 -2.99 0.71 -5.15
CA SER A 62 -1.67 1.34 -5.03
C SER A 62 -1.18 1.88 -6.37
N THR A 63 -1.38 1.10 -7.45
CA THR A 63 -0.96 1.46 -8.80
C THR A 63 -1.78 2.62 -9.36
N ASP A 64 -3.10 2.63 -9.14
CA ASP A 64 -3.97 3.76 -9.49
C ASP A 64 -3.55 5.03 -8.75
N LEU A 65 -3.33 4.94 -7.43
CA LEU A 65 -2.86 6.07 -6.63
C LEU A 65 -1.50 6.59 -7.11
N LEU A 66 -0.54 5.70 -7.37
CA LEU A 66 0.78 6.05 -7.90
C LEU A 66 0.65 6.80 -9.23
N SER A 67 -0.16 6.29 -10.15
CA SER A 67 -0.38 6.90 -11.47
C SER A 67 -0.97 8.31 -11.36
N ARG A 68 -1.96 8.50 -10.47
CA ARG A 68 -2.55 9.82 -10.21
C ARG A 68 -1.55 10.80 -9.60
N LEU A 69 -0.70 10.32 -8.68
CA LEU A 69 0.32 11.15 -8.04
C LEU A 69 1.44 11.57 -8.99
N GLN A 70 1.83 10.69 -9.92
CA GLN A 70 2.84 10.96 -10.94
C GLN A 70 2.32 11.85 -12.08
N SER A 71 1.02 11.80 -12.37
CA SER A 71 0.38 12.61 -13.42
C SER A 71 0.14 14.08 -13.02
N ALA A 72 0.44 14.47 -11.77
CA ALA A 72 0.30 15.84 -11.34
C ALA A 72 1.40 16.73 -11.97
N ASP A 73 1.00 17.67 -12.84
CA ASP A 73 1.88 18.62 -13.54
C ASP A 73 2.83 19.39 -12.60
N ASP A 74 2.34 19.73 -11.40
CA ASP A 74 3.15 20.33 -10.34
C ASP A 74 2.93 19.55 -9.02
N PRO A 75 3.88 18.68 -8.63
CA PRO A 75 3.79 17.88 -7.41
C PRO A 75 3.88 18.71 -6.13
N VAL A 76 4.26 19.99 -6.22
CA VAL A 76 4.32 20.95 -5.10
C VAL A 76 2.99 21.72 -4.99
N ALA A 77 2.34 22.03 -6.11
CA ALA A 77 1.08 22.79 -6.11
C ALA A 77 -0.18 21.93 -5.94
N VAL A 78 -0.14 20.65 -6.31
CA VAL A 78 -1.30 19.74 -6.19
C VAL A 78 -1.21 18.98 -4.87
N PRO A 79 -2.14 19.14 -3.91
CA PRO A 79 -2.15 18.36 -2.67
C PRO A 79 -2.35 16.86 -2.95
N LEU A 80 -1.92 16.00 -2.03
CA LEU A 80 -2.18 14.55 -2.13
C LEU A 80 -3.70 14.29 -2.23
N PRO A 81 -4.15 13.26 -2.97
CA PRO A 81 -5.56 12.88 -3.03
C PRO A 81 -5.96 12.19 -1.72
N ILE A 82 -6.10 12.98 -0.65
CA ILE A 82 -6.34 12.51 0.72
C ILE A 82 -7.59 11.61 0.80
N ALA A 83 -8.56 11.82 -0.09
CA ALA A 83 -9.78 11.00 -0.15
C ALA A 83 -9.52 9.52 -0.46
N GLU A 84 -8.45 9.19 -1.19
CA GLU A 84 -8.13 7.82 -1.60
C GLU A 84 -7.31 7.07 -0.53
N ILE A 85 -6.60 7.82 0.34
CA ILE A 85 -5.72 7.24 1.37
C ILE A 85 -6.47 6.34 2.35
N PRO A 86 -7.61 6.74 2.96
CA PRO A 86 -8.37 5.86 3.87
C PRO A 86 -8.81 4.54 3.22
N SER A 87 -9.21 4.60 1.96
CA SER A 87 -9.66 3.45 1.18
C SER A 87 -8.52 2.43 1.00
N LEU A 88 -7.31 2.91 0.67
CA LEU A 88 -6.11 2.07 0.56
C LEU A 88 -5.71 1.48 1.92
N ARG A 89 -5.73 2.28 2.99
CA ARG A 89 -5.41 1.84 4.36
C ARG A 89 -6.32 0.72 4.85
N GLN A 90 -7.63 0.80 4.58
CA GLN A 90 -8.57 -0.26 4.93
C GLN A 90 -8.21 -1.60 4.25
N ARG A 91 -7.81 -1.56 2.98
CA ARG A 91 -7.39 -2.76 2.24
C ARG A 91 -6.05 -3.30 2.74
N LEU A 92 -5.11 -2.42 3.10
CA LEU A 92 -3.85 -2.81 3.73
C LEU A 92 -4.07 -3.49 5.06
N ALA A 93 -4.95 -2.96 5.90
CA ALA A 93 -5.33 -3.58 7.17
C ALA A 93 -5.91 -4.99 6.96
N LYS A 94 -6.78 -5.16 5.94
CA LYS A 94 -7.30 -6.48 5.54
C LYS A 94 -6.16 -7.42 5.12
N LEU A 95 -5.22 -6.95 4.30
CA LEU A 95 -4.06 -7.73 3.84
C LEU A 95 -3.16 -8.16 5.01
N VAL A 96 -2.79 -7.23 5.88
CA VAL A 96 -2.02 -7.46 7.10
C VAL A 96 -2.70 -8.52 7.97
N HIS A 97 -4.01 -8.40 8.17
CA HIS A 97 -4.79 -9.34 8.97
C HIS A 97 -4.79 -10.76 8.37
N VAL A 98 -5.04 -10.93 7.07
CA VAL A 98 -5.04 -12.26 6.44
C VAL A 98 -3.64 -12.89 6.39
N LEU A 99 -2.58 -12.07 6.34
CA LEU A 99 -1.20 -12.55 6.43
C LEU A 99 -0.85 -13.00 7.84
N ALA A 100 -1.20 -12.21 8.87
CA ALA A 100 -0.94 -12.51 10.27
C ALA A 100 -1.70 -13.75 10.76
N THR A 101 -2.97 -13.92 10.36
CA THR A 101 -3.78 -15.09 10.73
C THR A 101 -3.32 -16.40 10.08
N ARG A 102 -2.60 -16.33 8.96
CA ARG A 102 -1.98 -17.50 8.33
C ARG A 102 -0.76 -18.00 9.09
N ASP A 103 0.06 -17.10 9.63
CA ASP A 103 1.24 -17.46 10.44
C ASP A 103 0.84 -18.13 11.78
N GLY A 104 -0.39 -17.87 12.27
CA GLY A 104 -0.91 -18.41 13.53
C GLY A 104 -1.51 -19.82 13.47
N LYS A 105 -1.46 -20.54 12.33
CA LYS A 105 -2.00 -21.90 12.23
C LYS A 105 -0.87 -22.93 12.43
N PRO A 106 -0.67 -23.50 13.63
CA PRO A 106 0.22 -24.64 13.80
C PRO A 106 -0.36 -25.82 13.00
N SER A 107 0.49 -26.47 12.19
CA SER A 107 0.22 -27.82 11.68
C SER A 107 0.31 -28.83 12.82
#